data_AF-A0A418MWX6-F1
#
_entry.id   AF-A0A418MWX6-F1
#
_cell.length_a   1.000
_cell.length_b   1.000
_cell.length_c   1.000
_cell.angle_alpha   90.00
_cell.angle_beta   90.00
_cell.angle_gamma   90.00
#
_symmetry.space_group_name_H-M   'P 1'
#
loop_
_entity.id
_entity.type
_entity.pdbx_description
1 polymer ?
#
loop_
_entity_poly.entity_id
_entity_poly.type
_entity_poly.pdbx_seq_one_letter_code
_entity_poly.pdbx_strand_id
1 'polypeptide(L)'
;MSVIAAALLVPGVAACNSESTDSPSAGSSSREVPKDPKEALVASTKGLADGNYTFTIASESFNGSGGVHKPSNSAQMAMKMGDESFTMDFELIQIESDTWVKVDLGDLFAGIPGMEGMKDKYQHLDAAKAGGARSLDMLKEGTDPADAAAMFQGLSEVQETGPGTYSGKVDITAAKDSVAADEDVLKALGDQAKAVPFTAKLDSEGRLTELVISVPAAGEAKAQEIKVSYADYGAATAAQKPPADQVVEASAQTYEMFK
;
A
#
# COMPACT_ATOMS: atom_id res chain seq x y z
N MET A 1 -27.06 71.48 3.44
CA MET A 1 -25.94 71.71 4.39
C MET A 1 -24.74 70.98 3.78
N SER A 2 -23.91 71.59 2.92
CA SER A 2 -22.81 72.52 3.23
C SER A 2 -22.07 72.06 4.51
N VAL A 3 -20.78 71.70 4.51
CA VAL A 3 -19.62 72.60 4.30
C VAL A 3 -18.28 71.79 4.22
N ILE A 4 -17.47 72.03 3.17
CA ILE A 4 -16.00 72.34 3.12
C ILE A 4 -15.01 71.36 3.83
N ALA A 5 -14.17 70.59 3.13
CA ALA A 5 -12.90 70.89 2.42
C ALA A 5 -11.64 71.06 3.30
N ALA A 6 -10.56 70.34 2.95
CA ALA A 6 -9.20 70.89 2.79
C ALA A 6 -8.23 69.82 2.26
N ALA A 7 -7.66 70.10 1.10
CA ALA A 7 -6.62 69.34 0.43
C ALA A 7 -5.22 69.71 0.95
N LEU A 8 -4.26 68.79 0.80
CA LEU A 8 -2.86 69.14 0.55
C LEU A 8 -2.29 68.20 -0.53
N LEU A 9 -2.02 68.80 -1.69
CA LEU A 9 -1.17 68.31 -2.78
C LEU A 9 0.31 68.47 -2.41
N VAL A 10 1.20 67.56 -2.86
CA VAL A 10 2.36 67.85 -3.76
C VAL A 10 2.74 66.55 -4.51
N PRO A 11 3.18 66.61 -5.81
CA PRO A 11 3.32 65.47 -6.73
C PRO A 11 4.78 65.05 -7.05
N GLY A 12 4.93 63.97 -7.81
CA GLY A 12 6.15 63.54 -8.52
C GLY A 12 6.61 62.13 -8.09
N VAL A 13 6.88 61.15 -8.95
CA VAL A 13 7.36 61.15 -10.33
C VAL A 13 6.86 59.88 -11.01
N ALA A 14 6.58 59.96 -12.31
CA ALA A 14 6.18 58.86 -13.17
C ALA A 14 7.25 57.76 -13.29
N ALA A 15 6.82 56.51 -13.19
CA ALA A 15 7.38 55.39 -13.95
C ALA A 15 6.25 54.39 -14.22
N CYS A 16 5.74 54.41 -15.45
CA CYS A 16 4.89 53.35 -15.96
C CYS A 16 5.75 52.09 -16.10
N ASN A 17 5.38 51.02 -15.40
CA ASN A 17 5.56 49.69 -15.95
C ASN A 17 4.27 48.91 -15.64
N SER A 18 3.53 48.64 -16.69
CA SER A 18 2.40 47.72 -16.72
C SER A 18 2.90 46.32 -16.40
N GLU A 19 2.38 45.70 -15.34
CA GLU A 19 2.26 44.24 -15.26
C GLU A 19 1.36 43.83 -14.08
N SER A 20 0.65 42.74 -14.31
CA SER A 20 -0.55 42.29 -13.63
C SER A 20 -0.40 42.11 -12.12
N THR A 21 -1.42 42.51 -11.38
CA THR A 21 -1.63 42.11 -9.98
C THR A 21 -2.04 40.64 -9.95
N ASP A 22 -1.06 39.74 -10.02
CA ASP A 22 -1.27 38.34 -9.64
C ASP A 22 -1.27 38.24 -8.12
N SER A 23 -2.36 37.68 -7.61
CA SER A 23 -2.49 37.27 -6.22
C SER A 23 -1.47 36.16 -5.93
N PRO A 24 -0.92 36.04 -4.71
CA PRO A 24 -0.01 34.95 -4.40
C PRO A 24 -0.83 33.66 -4.40
N SER A 25 -0.83 32.96 -5.52
CA SER A 25 -1.20 31.55 -5.57
C SER A 25 -0.21 30.83 -4.67
N ALA A 26 -0.73 30.18 -3.64
CA ALA A 26 0.04 29.24 -2.84
C ALA A 26 0.69 28.25 -3.80
N GLY A 27 2.01 28.34 -3.95
CA GLY A 27 2.76 27.40 -4.76
C GLY A 27 2.65 26.03 -4.10
N SER A 28 1.86 25.13 -4.71
CA SER A 28 2.07 23.71 -4.51
C SER A 28 3.53 23.45 -4.82
N SER A 29 4.30 23.17 -3.77
CA SER A 29 5.71 22.85 -3.89
C SER A 29 5.77 21.47 -4.52
N SER A 30 5.79 21.41 -5.86
CA SER A 30 6.00 20.15 -6.58
C SER A 30 7.33 19.59 -6.09
N ARG A 31 7.27 18.43 -5.43
CA ARG A 31 8.46 17.77 -4.91
C ARG A 31 9.35 17.41 -6.10
N GLU A 32 10.57 17.94 -6.14
CA GLU A 32 11.51 17.60 -7.21
C GLU A 32 11.88 16.12 -7.10
N VAL A 33 11.66 15.36 -8.18
CA VAL A 33 12.06 13.96 -8.26
C VAL A 33 13.57 13.89 -8.42
N PRO A 34 14.30 13.10 -7.62
CA PRO A 34 15.74 12.91 -7.79
C PRO A 34 16.11 12.47 -9.20
N LYS A 35 17.27 12.94 -9.69
CA LYS A 35 17.79 12.55 -11.02
C LYS A 35 18.45 11.17 -11.03
N ASP A 36 18.97 10.73 -9.89
CA ASP A 36 19.49 9.37 -9.77
C ASP A 36 18.30 8.38 -9.71
N PRO A 37 18.26 7.34 -10.59
CA PRO A 37 17.13 6.41 -10.64
C PRO A 37 16.87 5.66 -9.33
N LYS A 38 17.92 5.30 -8.59
CA LYS A 38 17.78 4.60 -7.31
C LYS A 38 17.25 5.55 -6.25
N GLU A 39 17.78 6.76 -6.16
CA GLU A 39 17.27 7.79 -5.25
C GLU A 39 15.81 8.16 -5.54
N ALA A 40 15.41 8.21 -6.82
CA ALA A 40 14.03 8.48 -7.22
C ALA A 40 13.07 7.41 -6.69
N LEU A 41 13.41 6.13 -6.85
CA LEU A 41 12.62 5.02 -6.30
C LEU A 41 12.59 5.03 -4.77
N VAL A 42 13.71 5.25 -4.10
CA VAL A 42 13.72 5.35 -2.62
C VAL A 42 12.88 6.54 -2.16
N ALA A 43 12.91 7.67 -2.87
CA ALA A 43 12.10 8.83 -2.53
C ALA A 43 10.60 8.62 -2.76
N SER A 44 10.21 7.74 -3.70
CA SER A 44 8.81 7.53 -4.07
C SER A 44 7.99 6.82 -3.01
N THR A 45 8.64 6.06 -2.12
CA THR A 45 7.99 5.36 -1.00
C THR A 45 7.55 6.31 0.12
N LYS A 46 7.98 7.58 0.10
CA LYS A 46 7.54 8.58 1.08
C LYS A 46 6.02 8.77 1.07
N GLY A 47 5.38 8.69 -0.10
CA GLY A 47 3.92 8.78 -0.20
C GLY A 47 3.20 7.59 0.49
N LEU A 48 3.85 6.42 0.52
CA LEU A 48 3.34 5.26 1.25
C LEU A 48 3.48 5.46 2.77
N ALA A 49 4.59 6.06 3.22
CA ALA A 49 4.79 6.38 4.64
C ALA A 49 3.77 7.37 5.22
N ASP A 50 3.16 8.21 4.36
CA ASP A 50 2.06 9.10 4.75
C ASP A 50 0.78 8.33 5.11
N GLY A 51 0.63 7.09 4.61
CA GLY A 51 -0.39 6.13 5.06
C GLY A 51 -1.83 6.49 4.66
N ASN A 52 -2.03 7.16 3.54
CA ASN A 52 -3.36 7.47 2.99
C ASN A 52 -3.37 7.15 1.50
N TYR A 53 -3.68 5.90 1.15
CA TYR A 53 -3.67 5.39 -0.23
C TYR A 53 -4.48 4.08 -0.34
N THR A 54 -4.85 3.73 -1.57
CA THR A 54 -5.38 2.42 -1.94
C THR A 54 -4.32 1.60 -2.67
N PHE A 55 -4.45 0.28 -2.63
CA PHE A 55 -3.56 -0.62 -3.36
C PHE A 55 -4.31 -1.79 -3.98
N THR A 56 -3.72 -2.36 -5.03
CA THR A 56 -4.12 -3.64 -5.61
C THR A 56 -2.91 -4.55 -5.78
N ILE A 57 -3.12 -5.85 -5.65
CA ILE A 57 -2.11 -6.89 -5.82
C ILE A 57 -2.62 -7.87 -6.88
N ALA A 58 -1.78 -8.23 -7.84
CA ALA A 58 -2.10 -9.19 -8.88
C ALA A 58 -0.93 -10.13 -9.13
N SER A 59 -1.19 -11.43 -9.04
CA SER A 59 -0.30 -12.51 -9.47
C SER A 59 -1.13 -13.64 -10.12
N GLU A 60 -0.48 -14.72 -10.54
CA GLU A 60 -1.18 -15.88 -11.10
C GLU A 60 -1.97 -16.67 -10.03
N SER A 61 -1.46 -16.73 -8.80
CA SER A 61 -1.99 -17.58 -7.72
C SER A 61 -2.79 -16.82 -6.66
N PHE A 62 -2.68 -15.49 -6.64
CA PHE A 62 -3.45 -14.65 -5.74
C PHE A 62 -3.70 -13.25 -6.31
N ASN A 63 -4.77 -12.63 -5.86
CA ASN A 63 -5.08 -11.24 -6.13
C ASN A 63 -5.62 -10.59 -4.86
N GLY A 64 -5.52 -9.27 -4.78
CA GLY A 64 -6.00 -8.56 -3.62
C GLY A 64 -6.16 -7.07 -3.86
N SER A 65 -6.81 -6.43 -2.91
CA SER A 65 -6.94 -4.98 -2.88
C SER A 65 -7.14 -4.52 -1.45
N GLY A 66 -6.86 -3.25 -1.20
CA GLY A 66 -7.00 -2.70 0.13
C GLY A 66 -6.73 -1.21 0.17
N GLY A 67 -6.69 -0.71 1.39
CA GLY A 67 -6.36 0.69 1.64
C GLY A 67 -5.82 0.87 3.04
N VAL A 68 -4.93 1.85 3.16
CA VAL A 68 -4.40 2.35 4.42
C VAL A 68 -4.90 3.77 4.59
N HIS A 69 -5.46 4.06 5.76
CA HIS A 69 -5.96 5.38 6.12
C HIS A 69 -5.56 5.73 7.56
N LYS A 70 -4.33 6.20 7.68
CA LYS A 70 -3.68 6.67 8.92
C LYS A 70 -4.45 7.79 9.64
N PRO A 71 -5.13 8.75 8.96
CA PRO A 71 -5.90 9.79 9.66
C PRO A 71 -7.01 9.25 10.59
N SER A 72 -7.59 8.09 10.27
CA SER A 72 -8.55 7.40 11.16
C SER A 72 -7.98 6.14 11.79
N ASN A 73 -6.65 5.94 11.71
CA ASN A 73 -5.97 4.74 12.17
C ASN A 73 -6.69 3.45 11.73
N SER A 74 -6.95 3.32 10.43
CA SER A 74 -7.67 2.17 9.87
C SER A 74 -7.05 1.65 8.59
N ALA A 75 -7.12 0.34 8.38
CA ALA A 75 -6.71 -0.34 7.17
C ALA A 75 -7.69 -1.46 6.83
N GLN A 76 -7.78 -1.80 5.55
CA GLN A 76 -8.53 -2.97 5.11
C GLN A 76 -7.81 -3.65 3.95
N MET A 77 -7.95 -4.96 3.85
CA MET A 77 -7.43 -5.76 2.76
C MET A 77 -8.37 -6.91 2.48
N ALA A 78 -8.62 -7.15 1.19
CA ALA A 78 -9.24 -8.36 0.69
C ALA A 78 -8.24 -9.07 -0.22
N MET A 79 -8.06 -10.37 -0.02
CA MET A 79 -7.23 -11.24 -0.85
C MET A 79 -8.03 -12.46 -1.27
N LYS A 80 -7.76 -12.92 -2.48
CA LYS A 80 -8.25 -14.17 -3.03
C LYS A 80 -7.05 -14.99 -3.47
N MET A 81 -6.97 -16.22 -3.00
CA MET A 81 -5.90 -17.16 -3.27
C MET A 81 -6.48 -18.44 -3.88
N GLY A 82 -5.67 -19.10 -4.70
CA GLY A 82 -5.99 -20.40 -5.27
C GLY A 82 -6.38 -20.36 -6.75
N ASP A 83 -6.90 -21.47 -7.25
CA ASP A 83 -7.19 -21.74 -8.66
C ASP A 83 -8.57 -22.39 -8.83
N GLU A 84 -8.82 -23.03 -9.98
CA GLU A 84 -10.09 -23.70 -10.27
C GLU A 84 -10.38 -24.89 -9.32
N SER A 85 -9.36 -25.43 -8.65
CA SER A 85 -9.48 -26.59 -7.75
C SER A 85 -9.73 -26.20 -6.29
N PHE A 86 -9.24 -25.04 -5.88
CA PHE A 86 -9.41 -24.51 -4.52
C PHE A 86 -9.39 -22.99 -4.53
N THR A 87 -10.30 -22.37 -3.79
CA THR A 87 -10.31 -20.92 -3.58
C THR A 87 -10.37 -20.62 -2.09
N MET A 88 -9.57 -19.65 -1.66
CA MET A 88 -9.63 -19.05 -0.34
C MET A 88 -9.77 -17.53 -0.49
N ASP A 89 -10.86 -16.98 0.04
CA ASP A 89 -11.02 -15.53 0.17
C ASP A 89 -10.74 -15.13 1.62
N PHE A 90 -9.97 -14.06 1.78
CA PHE A 90 -9.54 -13.51 3.06
C PHE A 90 -9.86 -12.03 3.08
N GLU A 91 -10.54 -11.57 4.12
CA GLU A 91 -10.74 -10.14 4.38
C GLU A 91 -10.23 -9.81 5.77
N LEU A 92 -9.51 -8.70 5.88
CA LEU A 92 -8.97 -8.16 7.11
C LEU A 92 -9.38 -6.69 7.19
N ILE A 93 -9.98 -6.31 8.31
CA ILE A 93 -10.30 -4.92 8.62
C ILE A 93 -9.68 -4.62 9.98
N GLN A 94 -8.88 -3.56 10.06
CA GLN A 94 -8.31 -3.07 11.30
C GLN A 94 -8.73 -1.61 11.49
N ILE A 95 -9.29 -1.29 12.65
CA ILE A 95 -9.67 0.07 13.03
C ILE A 95 -9.25 0.26 14.48
N GLU A 96 -8.32 1.19 14.70
CA GLU A 96 -7.68 1.37 16.00
C GLU A 96 -7.08 0.05 16.53
N SER A 97 -7.59 -0.45 17.66
CA SER A 97 -7.18 -1.73 18.26
C SER A 97 -8.07 -2.91 17.85
N ASP A 98 -9.19 -2.65 17.17
CA ASP A 98 -10.10 -3.70 16.75
C ASP A 98 -9.62 -4.29 15.43
N THR A 99 -9.59 -5.63 15.35
CA THR A 99 -9.29 -6.36 14.12
C THR A 99 -10.39 -7.37 13.84
N TRP A 100 -10.87 -7.40 12.59
CA TRP A 100 -11.82 -8.38 12.10
C TRP A 100 -11.22 -9.14 10.93
N VAL A 101 -11.32 -10.47 10.99
CA VAL A 101 -10.93 -11.35 9.89
C VAL A 101 -12.12 -12.12 9.38
N LYS A 102 -12.26 -12.25 8.06
CA LYS A 102 -13.20 -13.17 7.44
C LYS A 102 -12.40 -14.08 6.54
N VAL A 103 -12.64 -15.38 6.69
CA VAL A 103 -12.02 -16.42 5.86
C VAL A 103 -13.16 -17.17 5.21
N ASP A 104 -13.11 -17.32 3.89
CA ASP A 104 -13.95 -18.22 3.12
C ASP A 104 -13.02 -19.23 2.43
N LEU A 105 -13.33 -20.52 2.55
CA LEU A 105 -12.59 -21.64 1.97
C LEU A 105 -13.42 -22.32 0.87
N GLY A 106 -14.48 -21.66 0.41
CA GLY A 106 -15.45 -22.21 -0.54
C GLY A 106 -16.07 -23.50 -0.01
N ASP A 107 -16.13 -24.53 -0.85
CA ASP A 107 -16.73 -25.82 -0.50
C ASP A 107 -15.96 -26.59 0.59
N LEU A 108 -14.68 -26.25 0.85
CA LEU A 108 -13.95 -26.84 1.97
C LEU A 108 -14.52 -26.45 3.33
N PHE A 109 -15.22 -25.31 3.44
CA PHE A 109 -15.82 -24.87 4.71
C PHE A 109 -16.81 -25.89 5.28
N ALA A 110 -17.57 -26.57 4.40
CA ALA A 110 -18.61 -27.52 4.80
C ALA A 110 -18.05 -28.80 5.46
N GLY A 111 -16.74 -29.06 5.29
CA GLY A 111 -16.08 -30.25 5.80
C GLY A 111 -15.34 -30.08 7.12
N ILE A 112 -15.22 -28.85 7.67
CA ILE A 112 -14.40 -28.56 8.84
C ILE A 112 -15.27 -28.43 10.10
N PRO A 113 -15.20 -29.39 11.05
CA PRO A 113 -15.95 -29.32 12.29
C PRO A 113 -15.65 -28.03 13.08
N GLY A 114 -16.71 -27.31 13.47
CA GLY A 114 -16.60 -26.06 14.24
C GLY A 114 -16.57 -24.79 13.39
N MET A 115 -16.41 -24.88 12.07
CA MET A 115 -16.35 -23.71 11.18
C MET A 115 -17.73 -23.21 10.71
N GLU A 116 -18.81 -23.98 10.87
CA GLU A 116 -20.16 -23.61 10.40
C GLU A 116 -20.64 -22.26 10.94
N GLY A 117 -20.31 -21.93 12.20
CA GLY A 117 -20.67 -20.66 12.83
C GLY A 117 -19.80 -19.46 12.38
N MET A 118 -18.73 -19.72 11.65
CA MET A 118 -17.79 -18.71 11.13
C MET A 118 -18.01 -18.43 9.63
N LYS A 119 -18.79 -19.28 8.96
CA LYS A 119 -19.07 -19.13 7.52
C LYS A 119 -19.74 -17.78 7.29
N ASP A 120 -19.21 -17.03 6.32
CA ASP A 120 -19.71 -15.70 5.94
C ASP A 120 -19.72 -14.66 7.08
N LYS A 121 -18.98 -14.92 8.18
CA LYS A 121 -18.88 -14.01 9.33
C LYS A 121 -17.48 -13.44 9.47
N TYR A 122 -17.43 -12.17 9.82
CA TYR A 122 -16.22 -11.58 10.38
C TYR A 122 -16.02 -12.08 11.80
N GLN A 123 -14.79 -12.46 12.09
CA GLN A 123 -14.34 -12.87 13.40
C GLN A 123 -13.57 -11.71 14.03
N HIS A 124 -14.11 -11.18 15.11
CA HIS A 124 -13.47 -10.16 15.91
C HIS A 124 -12.33 -10.79 16.73
N LEU A 125 -11.13 -10.24 16.57
CA LEU A 125 -9.93 -10.69 17.27
C LEU A 125 -9.73 -9.85 18.53
N ASP A 126 -9.63 -10.55 19.65
CA ASP A 126 -9.25 -9.98 20.93
C ASP A 126 -7.73 -9.74 20.93
N ALA A 127 -7.32 -8.47 20.93
CA ALA A 127 -5.92 -8.07 20.91
C ALA A 127 -5.10 -8.68 22.07
N ALA A 128 -5.73 -8.99 23.22
CA ALA A 128 -5.03 -9.65 24.32
C ALA A 128 -4.73 -11.13 24.05
N LYS A 129 -5.48 -11.77 23.13
CA LYS A 129 -5.31 -13.18 22.73
C LYS A 129 -4.52 -13.37 21.45
N ALA A 130 -4.56 -12.38 20.56
CA ALA A 130 -3.80 -12.40 19.31
C ALA A 130 -2.29 -12.51 19.53
N GLY A 131 -1.80 -12.12 20.72
CA GLY A 131 -0.37 -12.07 20.99
C GLY A 131 0.37 -11.14 20.02
N GLY A 132 1.68 -11.27 19.91
CA GLY A 132 2.45 -10.54 18.90
C GLY A 132 2.33 -11.14 17.49
N ALA A 133 1.19 -11.72 17.11
CA ALA A 133 0.96 -12.30 15.78
C ALA A 133 1.26 -11.24 14.71
N ARG A 134 2.43 -11.39 14.08
CA ARG A 134 3.02 -10.36 13.20
C ARG A 134 2.16 -10.06 11.97
N SER A 135 1.33 -11.01 11.55
CA SER A 135 0.56 -10.98 10.30
C SER A 135 -0.77 -10.23 10.38
N LEU A 136 -1.21 -9.78 11.57
CA LEU A 136 -2.53 -9.18 11.77
C LEU A 136 -2.53 -7.67 12.03
N ASP A 137 -1.36 -7.07 12.20
CA ASP A 137 -1.23 -5.63 12.47
C ASP A 137 -0.91 -4.88 11.16
N MET A 138 -1.95 -4.64 10.36
CA MET A 138 -1.94 -3.80 9.16
C MET A 138 -1.71 -2.31 9.43
N LEU A 139 -1.56 -1.91 10.69
CA LEU A 139 -1.33 -0.52 11.10
C LEU A 139 0.03 -0.30 11.74
N LYS A 140 0.83 -1.35 11.91
CA LYS A 140 2.25 -1.21 12.21
C LYS A 140 2.94 -0.39 11.10
N GLU A 141 3.96 0.40 11.44
CA GLU A 141 4.66 1.20 10.43
C GLU A 141 5.07 0.36 9.21
N GLY A 142 4.75 0.83 7.99
CA GLY A 142 5.20 0.19 6.75
C GLY A 142 4.23 -0.80 6.09
N THR A 143 2.91 -0.63 6.22
CA THR A 143 1.89 -1.55 5.68
C THR A 143 1.60 -1.39 4.19
N ASP A 144 2.67 -1.11 3.47
CA ASP A 144 2.74 -1.39 2.05
C ASP A 144 2.81 -2.93 1.87
N PRO A 145 1.86 -3.57 1.15
CA PRO A 145 1.92 -5.01 0.90
C PRO A 145 3.19 -5.46 0.15
N ALA A 146 3.84 -4.58 -0.59
CA ALA A 146 5.12 -4.88 -1.23
C ALA A 146 6.32 -4.70 -0.29
N ASP A 147 6.15 -4.02 0.85
CA ASP A 147 7.25 -3.46 1.66
C ASP A 147 8.31 -2.78 0.77
N ALA A 148 7.84 -1.91 -0.14
CA ALA A 148 8.69 -1.28 -1.17
C ALA A 148 9.80 -0.44 -0.53
N ALA A 149 9.58 0.13 0.65
CA ALA A 149 10.59 0.89 1.37
C ALA A 149 11.80 0.03 1.78
N ALA A 150 11.56 -1.17 2.35
CA ALA A 150 12.65 -2.09 2.67
C ALA A 150 13.23 -2.73 1.41
N MET A 151 12.36 -3.16 0.50
CA MET A 151 12.74 -3.76 -0.78
C MET A 151 13.68 -2.83 -1.57
N PHE A 152 13.38 -1.53 -1.60
CA PHE A 152 14.18 -0.57 -2.36
C PHE A 152 15.58 -0.28 -1.77
N GLN A 153 15.85 -0.71 -0.53
CA GLN A 153 17.23 -0.70 0.00
C GLN A 153 18.14 -1.67 -0.76
N GLY A 154 17.57 -2.80 -1.24
CA GLY A 154 18.24 -3.86 -1.98
C GLY A 154 18.37 -3.62 -3.49
N LEU A 155 18.11 -2.40 -3.98
CA LEU A 155 18.16 -2.10 -5.41
C LEU A 155 19.57 -2.15 -5.99
N SER A 156 19.68 -2.78 -7.16
CA SER A 156 20.87 -2.79 -8.01
C SER A 156 20.49 -2.67 -9.48
N GLU A 157 21.44 -2.22 -10.31
CA GLU A 157 21.25 -2.09 -11.77
C GLU A 157 20.02 -1.24 -12.16
N VAL A 158 19.68 -0.22 -11.34
CA VAL A 158 18.51 0.63 -11.57
C VAL A 158 18.78 1.59 -12.72
N GLN A 159 17.85 1.63 -13.66
CA GLN A 159 17.84 2.57 -14.77
C GLN A 159 16.44 3.12 -14.99
N GLU A 160 16.36 4.39 -15.40
CA GLU A 160 15.14 4.96 -15.96
C GLU A 160 15.04 4.55 -17.44
N THR A 161 13.95 3.89 -17.81
CA THR A 161 13.71 3.36 -19.17
C THR A 161 12.78 4.26 -19.99
N GLY A 162 12.18 5.24 -19.35
CA GLY A 162 11.35 6.31 -19.90
C GLY A 162 10.91 7.23 -18.77
N PRO A 163 10.37 8.43 -19.04
CA PRO A 163 9.98 9.37 -17.99
C PRO A 163 9.14 8.71 -16.90
N GLY A 164 9.65 8.69 -15.66
CA GLY A 164 8.97 8.10 -14.50
C GLY A 164 8.82 6.58 -14.54
N THR A 165 9.52 5.88 -15.44
CA THR A 165 9.50 4.42 -15.57
C THR A 165 10.89 3.85 -15.34
N TYR A 166 10.98 2.84 -14.48
CA TYR A 166 12.24 2.30 -13.99
C TYR A 166 12.29 0.78 -14.15
N SER A 167 13.50 0.24 -14.30
CA SER A 167 13.77 -1.19 -14.25
C SER A 167 15.07 -1.44 -13.50
N GLY A 168 15.22 -2.63 -12.93
CA GLY A 168 16.49 -3.06 -12.34
C GLY A 168 16.35 -4.42 -11.69
N LYS A 169 17.16 -4.64 -10.66
CA LYS A 169 17.11 -5.83 -9.81
C LYS A 169 16.91 -5.45 -8.36
N VAL A 170 16.28 -6.36 -7.62
CA VAL A 170 16.04 -6.18 -6.21
C VAL A 170 16.32 -7.45 -5.42
N ASP A 171 16.85 -7.26 -4.21
CA ASP A 171 16.99 -8.31 -3.21
C ASP A 171 15.69 -8.42 -2.41
N ILE A 172 14.87 -9.42 -2.75
CA ILE A 172 13.59 -9.66 -2.07
C ILE A 172 13.78 -10.30 -0.69
N THR A 173 14.98 -10.80 -0.35
CA THR A 173 15.27 -11.39 0.97
C THR A 173 15.30 -10.32 2.09
N ALA A 174 15.44 -9.05 1.71
CA ALA A 174 15.45 -7.91 2.62
C ALA A 174 14.04 -7.47 3.06
N ALA A 175 13.01 -7.78 2.27
CA ALA A 175 11.63 -7.32 2.46
C ALA A 175 10.75 -8.45 3.00
N LYS A 176 11.03 -8.94 4.21
CA LYS A 176 10.43 -10.16 4.77
C LYS A 176 8.93 -10.10 4.97
N ASP A 177 8.36 -8.91 5.06
CA ASP A 177 6.92 -8.69 5.21
C ASP A 177 6.22 -8.45 3.86
N SER A 178 6.95 -8.57 2.74
CA SER A 178 6.43 -8.41 1.37
C SER A 178 5.68 -9.64 0.88
N VAL A 179 4.59 -9.44 0.13
CA VAL A 179 3.91 -10.52 -0.61
C VAL A 179 4.79 -11.21 -1.65
N ALA A 180 5.92 -10.61 -2.03
CA ALA A 180 6.89 -11.21 -2.94
C ALA A 180 7.96 -12.06 -2.22
N ALA A 181 8.01 -12.03 -0.89
CA ALA A 181 9.06 -12.63 -0.07
C ALA A 181 8.56 -13.78 0.82
N ASP A 182 7.58 -14.53 0.33
CA ASP A 182 7.10 -15.76 0.98
C ASP A 182 8.24 -16.75 1.28
N GLU A 183 8.20 -17.41 2.43
CA GLU A 183 9.32 -18.25 2.90
C GLU A 183 9.63 -19.42 1.95
N ASP A 184 8.61 -20.06 1.39
CA ASP A 184 8.80 -21.17 0.45
C ASP A 184 9.33 -20.66 -0.89
N VAL A 185 8.88 -19.48 -1.34
CA VAL A 185 9.44 -18.80 -2.51
C VAL A 185 10.91 -18.46 -2.32
N LEU A 186 11.28 -17.83 -1.20
CA LEU A 186 12.66 -17.48 -0.88
C LEU A 186 13.55 -18.73 -0.79
N LYS A 187 13.05 -19.80 -0.16
CA LYS A 187 13.75 -21.07 -0.06
C LYS A 187 13.96 -21.74 -1.42
N ALA A 188 12.96 -21.70 -2.30
CA ALA A 188 13.06 -22.26 -3.64
C ALA A 188 14.05 -21.48 -4.51
N LEU A 189 14.04 -20.14 -4.43
CA LEU A 189 14.92 -19.26 -5.20
C LEU A 189 16.38 -19.30 -4.73
N GLY A 190 16.61 -19.50 -3.43
CA GLY A 190 17.96 -19.45 -2.86
C GLY A 190 18.66 -18.13 -3.19
N ASP A 191 19.87 -18.20 -3.77
CA ASP A 191 20.63 -17.01 -4.14
C ASP A 191 19.97 -16.17 -5.24
N GLN A 192 19.04 -16.73 -6.04
CA GLN A 192 18.33 -15.96 -7.07
C GLN A 192 17.43 -14.88 -6.46
N ALA A 193 16.99 -15.06 -5.20
CA ALA A 193 16.17 -14.08 -4.47
C ALA A 193 16.90 -12.74 -4.23
N LYS A 194 18.23 -12.70 -4.35
CA LYS A 194 19.03 -11.46 -4.15
C LYS A 194 19.05 -10.54 -5.37
N ALA A 195 18.54 -11.00 -6.52
CA ALA A 195 18.72 -10.34 -7.80
C ALA A 195 17.50 -10.55 -8.72
N VAL A 196 16.30 -10.34 -8.18
CA VAL A 196 15.04 -10.53 -8.91
C VAL A 196 14.76 -9.30 -9.79
N PRO A 197 14.45 -9.47 -11.09
CA PRO A 197 14.10 -8.34 -11.95
C PRO A 197 12.83 -7.63 -11.47
N PHE A 198 12.81 -6.31 -11.60
CA PHE A 198 11.62 -5.52 -11.35
C PHE A 198 11.42 -4.41 -12.38
N THR A 199 10.18 -3.94 -12.49
CA THR A 199 9.86 -2.64 -13.09
C THR A 199 9.04 -1.80 -12.11
N ALA A 200 9.15 -0.48 -12.20
CA ALA A 200 8.39 0.45 -11.37
C ALA A 200 7.95 1.67 -12.16
N LYS A 201 6.82 2.27 -11.77
CA LYS A 201 6.32 3.52 -12.33
C LYS A 201 6.05 4.53 -11.23
N LEU A 202 6.38 5.78 -11.51
CA LEU A 202 6.09 6.93 -10.67
C LEU A 202 5.08 7.84 -11.36
N ASP A 203 4.26 8.52 -10.57
CA ASP A 203 3.44 9.64 -11.07
C ASP A 203 4.25 10.93 -11.23
N SER A 204 3.58 12.00 -11.69
CA SER A 204 4.20 13.32 -11.87
C SER A 204 4.65 13.98 -10.56
N GLU A 205 4.20 13.49 -9.41
CA GLU A 205 4.63 13.96 -8.09
C GLU A 205 5.78 13.10 -7.53
N GLY A 206 6.24 12.10 -8.29
CA GLY A 206 7.30 11.18 -7.90
C GLY A 206 6.85 10.08 -6.94
N ARG A 207 5.55 9.83 -6.79
CA ARG A 207 5.02 8.75 -5.94
C ARG A 207 4.96 7.44 -6.69
N LEU A 208 5.20 6.33 -6.01
CA LEU A 208 5.12 5.00 -6.60
C LEU A 208 3.67 4.68 -7.00
N THR A 209 3.42 4.33 -8.26
CA THR A 209 2.08 3.94 -8.72
C THR A 209 2.00 2.47 -9.13
N GLU A 210 3.13 1.88 -9.51
CA GLU A 210 3.22 0.48 -9.90
C GLU A 210 4.60 -0.08 -9.53
N LEU A 211 4.62 -1.30 -9.00
CA LEU A 211 5.81 -2.12 -8.81
C LEU A 211 5.49 -3.53 -9.33
N VAL A 212 6.30 -4.03 -10.25
CA VAL A 212 6.19 -5.41 -10.77
C VAL A 212 7.46 -6.15 -10.44
N ILE A 213 7.35 -7.24 -9.71
CA ILE A 213 8.44 -8.17 -9.40
C ILE A 213 8.30 -9.40 -10.30
N SER A 214 9.30 -9.67 -11.11
CA SER A 214 9.31 -10.83 -12.02
C SER A 214 10.02 -12.00 -11.35
N VAL A 215 9.27 -12.77 -10.56
CA VAL A 215 9.80 -13.92 -9.82
C VAL A 215 10.14 -15.05 -10.81
N PRO A 216 11.41 -15.48 -10.90
CA PRO A 216 11.79 -16.55 -11.83
C PRO A 216 11.29 -17.91 -11.34
N ALA A 217 11.23 -18.88 -12.27
CA ALA A 217 10.89 -20.26 -11.92
C ALA A 217 11.94 -20.85 -10.98
N ALA A 218 11.50 -21.59 -9.97
CA ALA A 218 12.38 -22.21 -8.98
C ALA A 218 11.74 -23.49 -8.40
N GLY A 219 12.49 -24.60 -8.42
CA GLY A 219 11.94 -25.91 -8.03
C GLY A 219 10.75 -26.30 -8.92
N GLU A 220 9.60 -26.56 -8.30
CA GLU A 220 8.33 -26.84 -9.00
C GLU A 220 7.50 -25.58 -9.27
N ALA A 221 7.89 -24.43 -8.70
CA ALA A 221 7.20 -23.17 -8.90
C ALA A 221 7.52 -22.58 -10.28
N LYS A 222 6.48 -22.18 -11.02
CA LYS A 222 6.61 -21.50 -12.30
C LYS A 222 7.07 -20.05 -12.10
N ALA A 223 7.67 -19.47 -13.13
CA ALA A 223 7.91 -18.04 -13.17
C ALA A 223 6.57 -17.30 -13.13
N GLN A 224 6.51 -16.19 -12.40
CA GLN A 224 5.30 -15.39 -12.26
C GLN A 224 5.65 -13.91 -12.06
N GLU A 225 4.70 -13.05 -12.40
CA GLU A 225 4.78 -11.63 -12.05
C GLU A 225 3.90 -11.35 -10.83
N ILE A 226 4.44 -10.59 -9.89
CA ILE A 226 3.69 -10.02 -8.78
C ILE A 226 3.65 -8.52 -9.01
N LYS A 227 2.46 -8.01 -9.35
CA LYS A 227 2.21 -6.59 -9.55
C LYS A 227 1.51 -6.01 -8.33
N VAL A 228 2.04 -4.91 -7.83
CA VAL A 228 1.37 -4.04 -6.86
C VAL A 228 1.14 -2.68 -7.51
N SER A 229 -0.06 -2.13 -7.36
CA SER A 229 -0.41 -0.79 -7.84
C SER A 229 -0.94 0.04 -6.69
N TYR A 230 -0.65 1.34 -6.71
CA TYR A 230 -1.04 2.29 -5.67
C TYR A 230 -1.81 3.46 -6.29
N ALA A 231 -2.83 3.92 -5.58
CA ALA A 231 -3.69 5.02 -6.02
C ALA A 231 -4.24 5.80 -4.82
N ASP A 232 -5.03 6.83 -5.12
CA ASP A 232 -5.78 7.62 -4.13
C ASP A 232 -4.93 8.20 -2.99
N TYR A 233 -3.68 8.55 -3.28
CA TYR A 233 -2.80 9.20 -2.33
C TYR A 233 -3.44 10.47 -1.75
N GLY A 234 -3.61 10.49 -0.43
CA GLY A 234 -4.27 11.59 0.31
C GLY A 234 -5.79 11.61 0.21
N ALA A 235 -6.41 10.70 -0.57
CA ALA A 235 -7.83 10.66 -0.87
C ALA A 235 -8.51 9.32 -0.54
N ALA A 236 -7.77 8.33 -0.04
CA ALA A 236 -8.35 7.07 0.40
C ALA A 236 -9.33 7.30 1.56
N THR A 237 -10.33 6.44 1.66
CA THR A 237 -11.37 6.54 2.69
C THR A 237 -11.07 5.59 3.85
N ALA A 238 -11.51 5.98 5.05
CA ALA A 238 -11.43 5.12 6.23
C ALA A 238 -12.14 3.78 6.02
N ALA A 239 -11.55 2.71 6.55
CA ALA A 239 -12.18 1.39 6.58
C ALA A 239 -13.48 1.45 7.42
N GLN A 240 -14.45 0.61 7.08
CA GLN A 240 -15.73 0.54 7.78
C GLN A 240 -15.80 -0.67 8.69
N LYS A 241 -16.36 -0.51 9.90
CA LYS A 241 -16.64 -1.65 10.77
C LYS A 241 -17.61 -2.60 10.06
N PRO A 242 -17.41 -3.92 10.16
CA PRO A 242 -18.40 -4.87 9.66
C PRO A 242 -19.77 -4.65 10.32
N PRO A 243 -20.88 -4.98 9.63
CA PRO A 243 -22.20 -4.98 10.23
C PRO A 243 -22.25 -5.87 11.48
N ALA A 244 -22.85 -5.40 12.56
CA ALA A 244 -22.82 -6.10 13.85
C ALA A 244 -23.44 -7.51 13.80
N ASP A 245 -24.41 -7.74 12.92
CA ASP A 245 -25.03 -9.04 12.67
C ASP A 245 -24.16 -9.99 11.83
N GLN A 246 -23.04 -9.49 11.28
CA GLN A 246 -22.03 -10.26 10.55
C GLN A 246 -20.77 -10.53 11.38
N VAL A 247 -20.72 -10.11 12.65
CA VAL A 247 -19.58 -10.30 13.52
C VAL A 247 -19.83 -11.41 14.54
N VAL A 248 -18.83 -12.25 14.74
CA VAL A 248 -18.72 -13.22 15.85
C VAL A 248 -17.37 -13.04 16.52
N GLU A 249 -17.23 -13.45 17.78
CA GLU A 249 -15.92 -13.50 18.42
C GLU A 249 -15.06 -14.61 17.82
N ALA A 250 -13.77 -14.34 17.60
CA ALA A 250 -12.87 -15.31 17.01
C ALA A 250 -12.71 -16.56 17.88
N SER A 251 -12.80 -17.71 17.21
CA SER A 251 -12.54 -19.00 17.85
C SER A 251 -11.06 -19.22 18.15
N ALA A 252 -10.73 -20.19 19.00
CA ALA A 252 -9.34 -20.60 19.23
C ALA A 252 -8.63 -21.01 17.92
N GLN A 253 -9.34 -21.66 17.00
CA GLN A 253 -8.79 -22.10 15.71
C GLN A 253 -8.36 -20.92 14.83
N THR A 254 -9.09 -19.82 14.89
CA THR A 254 -8.75 -18.58 14.18
C THR A 254 -7.42 -18.01 14.68
N TYR A 255 -7.17 -18.02 15.98
CA TYR A 255 -5.87 -17.59 16.51
C TYR A 255 -4.73 -18.53 16.11
N GLU A 256 -4.96 -19.85 16.01
CA GLU A 256 -3.93 -20.80 15.53
C GLU A 256 -3.55 -20.57 14.06
N MET A 257 -4.45 -20.04 13.22
CA MET A 257 -4.15 -19.74 11.81
C MET A 257 -3.09 -18.64 11.64
N PHE A 258 -2.92 -17.77 12.63
CA PHE A 258 -2.01 -16.60 12.56
C PHE A 258 -0.74 -16.75 13.44
N LYS A 259 -0.46 -17.95 13.95
CA LYS A 259 0.78 -18.27 14.65
C LYS A 259 1.84 -18.80 13.71
#